data_AF-A0A6N1VKI5-F1
#
_entry.id   AF-A0A6N1VKI5-F1
#
_cell.length_a   1.000
_cell.length_b   1.000
_cell.length_c   1.000
_cell.angle_alpha   90.00
_cell.angle_beta   90.00
_cell.angle_gamma   90.00
#
_symmetry.space_group_name_H-M   'P 1'
#
loop_
_entity.id
_entity.type
_entity.pdbx_description
1 polymer ?
#
loop_
_entity_poly.entity_id
_entity_poly.type
_entity_poly.pdbx_seq_one_letter_code
_entity_poly.pdbx_strand_id
1 'polypeptide(L)' 'MKPRGPVTIEEIDEALADLAALMRAHGEQGMEYLPIFERLERERERLVDVDARIDAALARRSSRRRSPPSPCRVTV' A
#
# COMPACT_ATOMS: atom_id res chain seq x y z
N MET A 1 10.78 21.45 -15.51
CA MET A 1 10.22 20.58 -14.45
C MET A 1 10.09 19.18 -15.01
N LYS A 2 10.78 18.19 -14.45
CA LYS A 2 10.52 16.78 -14.82
C LYS A 2 9.13 16.42 -14.28
N PRO A 3 8.27 15.70 -15.05
CA PRO A 3 7.05 15.16 -14.49
C PRO A 3 7.44 14.24 -13.34
N ARG A 4 6.89 14.52 -12.15
CA ARG A 4 7.03 13.59 -11.03
C ARG A 4 6.31 12.30 -11.42
N GLY A 5 6.98 11.17 -11.22
CA GLY A 5 6.36 9.86 -11.36
C GLY A 5 5.23 9.67 -10.34
N PRO A 6 4.53 8.53 -10.38
CA PRO A 6 3.58 8.19 -9.33
C PRO A 6 4.28 8.16 -7.97
N VAL A 7 3.63 8.70 -6.94
CA VAL A 7 4.13 8.69 -5.56
C VAL A 7 4.15 7.25 -5.04
N THR A 8 5.26 6.83 -4.44
CA THR A 8 5.39 5.47 -3.88
C THR A 8 5.09 5.44 -2.38
N ILE A 9 4.85 4.25 -1.82
CA ILE A 9 4.66 4.07 -0.38
C ILE A 9 5.90 4.53 0.39
N GLU A 10 7.09 4.22 -0.13
CA GLU A 10 8.36 4.59 0.49
C GLU A 10 8.54 6.11 0.57
N GLU A 11 8.14 6.84 -0.48
CA GLU A 11 8.18 8.31 -0.47
C GLU A 11 7.21 8.91 0.56
N ILE A 12 6.05 8.28 0.78
CA ILE A 12 5.10 8.71 1.82
C ILE A 12 5.63 8.39 3.21
N ASP A 13 6.26 7.23 3.39
CA ASP A 13 6.85 6.82 4.69
C ASP A 13 8.00 7.75 5.09
N GLU A 14 8.85 8.14 4.14
CA GLU A 14 9.91 9.13 4.36
C GLU A 14 9.31 10.49 4.73
N ALA A 15 8.30 10.96 3.99
CA ALA A 15 7.63 12.23 4.30
C ALA A 15 6.92 12.23 5.67
N LEU A 16 6.33 11.11 6.09
CA LEU A 16 5.73 10.94 7.42
C LEU A 16 6.79 11.00 8.52
N ALA A 17 7.93 10.36 8.32
CA ALA A 17 9.04 10.39 9.27
C ALA A 17 9.61 11.81 9.44
N ASP A 18 9.83 12.52 8.34
CA ASP A 18 10.30 13.90 8.34
C ASP A 18 9.31 14.83 9.03
N LEU A 19 8.01 14.68 8.72
CA LEU A 19 6.98 15.51 9.35
C LEU A 19 6.85 15.22 10.84
N ALA A 20 6.90 13.95 11.26
CA ALA A 20 6.87 13.59 12.68
C ALA A 20 8.08 14.15 13.43
N ALA A 21 9.27 14.11 12.83
CA ALA A 21 10.47 14.72 13.40
C ALA A 21 10.30 16.23 13.58
N LEU A 22 9.73 16.91 12.58
CA LEU A 22 9.43 18.35 12.64
C LEU A 22 8.39 18.65 13.72
N MET A 23 7.26 17.93 13.74
CA MET A 23 6.22 18.08 14.76
C MET A 23 6.80 17.96 16.17
N ARG A 24 7.66 16.95 16.39
CA ARG A 24 8.31 16.74 17.69
C ARG A 24 9.29 17.84 18.05
N ALA A 25 10.04 18.36 17.09
CA ALA A 25 10.97 19.47 17.32
C ALA A 25 10.24 20.78 17.71
N HIS A 26 9.03 20.99 17.20
CA HIS A 26 8.22 22.19 17.44
C HIS A 26 7.25 22.07 18.64
N GLY A 27 7.17 20.92 19.31
CA GLY A 27 6.33 20.75 20.50
C GLY A 27 4.84 21.00 20.22
N GLU A 28 4.18 21.80 21.06
CA GLU A 28 2.75 22.11 20.90
C GLU A 28 2.45 22.80 19.56
N GLN A 29 3.35 23.66 19.06
CA GLN A 29 3.20 24.29 17.74
C GLN A 29 3.30 23.28 16.60
N GLY A 30 4.01 22.16 16.83
CA GLY A 30 4.07 21.05 15.88
C GLY A 30 2.70 20.42 15.60
N MET A 31 1.75 20.54 16.51
CA MET A 31 0.39 19.99 16.33
C MET A 31 -0.40 20.67 15.22
N GLU A 32 0.00 21.87 14.78
CA GLU A 32 -0.59 22.54 13.61
C GLU A 32 -0.42 21.72 12.32
N TYR A 33 0.60 20.86 12.26
CA TYR A 33 0.84 19.97 11.12
C TYR A 33 0.06 18.66 11.18
N LEU A 34 -0.66 18.38 12.29
CA LEU A 34 -1.41 17.13 12.46
C LEU A 34 -2.38 16.85 11.29
N PRO A 35 -3.14 17.82 10.75
CA PRO A 35 -4.01 17.55 9.60
C PRO A 35 -3.28 17.06 8.34
N ILE A 36 -2.03 17.50 8.16
CA ILE A 36 -1.17 17.07 7.05
C ILE A 36 -0.68 15.65 7.30
N PHE A 37 -0.21 15.39 8.53
CA PHE A 37 0.23 14.07 8.96
C PHE A 37 -0.86 13.01 8.77
N GLU A 38 -2.07 13.27 9.26
CA GLU A 38 -3.21 12.35 9.10
C GLU A 38 -3.60 12.12 7.64
N ARG A 39 -3.44 13.14 6.79
CA ARG A 39 -3.72 13.00 5.36
C ARG A 39 -2.70 12.08 4.69
N LEU A 40 -1.43 12.18 5.07
CA LEU A 40 -0.37 11.31 4.55
C LEU A 40 -0.57 9.86 5.02
N GLU A 41 -0.94 9.66 6.29
CA GLU A 41 -1.30 8.32 6.82
C GLU A 41 -2.44 7.68 6.01
N ARG A 42 -3.52 8.43 5.74
CA ARG A 42 -4.65 7.91 4.92
C ARG A 42 -4.24 7.55 3.49
N GLU A 43 -3.35 8.33 2.86
CA GLU A 43 -2.88 8.02 1.51
C GLU A 43 -1.95 6.79 1.52
N ARG A 44 -1.09 6.67 2.54
CA ARG A 44 -0.26 5.48 2.77
C ARG A 44 -1.11 4.22 2.87
N GLU A 45 -2.12 4.23 3.74
CA GLU A 45 -3.07 3.12 3.91
C GLU A 45 -3.74 2.76 2.59
N ARG A 46 -4.18 3.78 1.83
CA ARG A 46 -4.82 3.58 0.52
C ARG A 46 -3.90 2.88 -0.48
N LEU A 47 -2.61 3.23 -0.52
CA LEU A 47 -1.64 2.58 -1.41
C LEU A 47 -1.37 1.13 -1.00
N VAL A 48 -1.19 0.88 0.31
CA VAL A 48 -1.03 -0.48 0.85
C VAL A 48 -2.22 -1.37 0.49
N ASP A 49 -3.44 -0.85 0.64
CA ASP A 49 -4.67 -1.56 0.28
C ASP A 49 -4.75 -1.88 -1.23
N VAL A 50 -4.28 -0.97 -2.08
CA VAL A 50 -4.23 -1.18 -3.53
C VAL A 50 -3.25 -2.30 -3.88
N ASP A 51 -2.05 -2.29 -3.31
CA ASP A 51 -1.04 -3.31 -3.54
C ASP A 51 -1.51 -4.68 -3.05
N ALA A 52 -2.09 -4.76 -1.85
CA ALA A 52 -2.67 -5.99 -1.33
C ALA A 52 -3.79 -6.54 -2.24
N ARG A 53 -4.62 -5.68 -2.83
CA ARG A 53 -5.67 -6.09 -3.78
C ARG A 53 -5.09 -6.59 -5.10
N ILE A 54 -4.01 -5.97 -5.58
CA ILE A 54 -3.29 -6.41 -6.78
C ILE A 54 -2.69 -7.80 -6.52
N ASP A 55 -2.00 -7.99 -5.39
CA ASP A 55 -1.41 -9.27 -5.01
C ASP A 55 -2.47 -10.38 -4.89
N ALA A 56 -3.60 -10.08 -4.24
CA ALA A 56 -4.72 -11.01 -4.15
C ALA A 56 -5.28 -11.38 -5.54
N ALA A 57 -5.33 -10.43 -6.48
CA ALA A 57 -5.75 -10.70 -7.86
C ALA A 57 -4.75 -11.58 -8.61
N LEU A 58 -3.46 -11.34 -8.43
CA LEU A 58 -2.38 -12.16 -9.02
C LEU A 58 -2.40 -13.59 -8.47
N ALA A 59 -2.60 -13.75 -7.16
CA ALA A 59 -2.71 -15.05 -6.50
C ALA A 59 -3.93 -15.87 -6.99
N ARG A 60 -5.09 -15.22 -7.21
CA ARG A 60 -6.26 -15.88 -7.81
C ARG A 60 -5.99 -16.38 -9.23
N ARG A 61 -5.19 -15.64 -10.01
CA ARG A 61 -4.80 -16.07 -11.37
C ARG A 61 -3.86 -17.26 -11.35
N SER A 62 -2.91 -17.30 -10.42
CA SER A 62 -1.94 -18.41 -10.31
C SER A 62 -2.60 -19.70 -9.79
N SER A 63 -3.54 -19.60 -8.84
CA SER A 63 -4.27 -20.75 -8.31
C SER A 63 -5.20 -21.41 -9.33
N ARG A 64 -5.84 -20.62 -10.21
CA ARG A 64 -6.68 -21.14 -11.32
C ARG A 64 -5.91 -21.96 -12.37
N ARG A 65 -4.59 -21.80 -12.47
CA ARG A 65 -3.75 -22.60 -13.37
C ARG A 65 -3.37 -23.96 -12.77
N ARG A 66 -3.55 -24.17 -11.46
CA ARG A 66 -3.33 -25.45 -10.78
C ARG A 66 -4.64 -26.23 -10.60
N SER A 67 -5.40 -26.43 -11.68
CA SER A 67 -6.43 -27.47 -11.68
C SER A 67 -5.79 -28.81 -12.08
N PRO A 68 -5.87 -29.87 -11.25
CA PRO A 68 -5.40 -31.19 -11.61
C PRO A 68 -6.29 -31.81 -12.71
N PRO A 69 -5.74 -32.72 -13.54
CA PRO A 69 -6.51 -33.38 -14.60
C PRO A 69 -7.66 -34.20 -14.00
N SER A 70 -8.83 -34.10 -14.64
CA SER A 70 -10.05 -34.82 -14.29
C SER A 70 -9.79 -36.32 -14.03
N PRO A 71 -10.28 -36.91 -12.94
CA PRO A 71 -10.19 -38.36 -12.77
C PRO A 71 -11.08 -39.04 -13.82
N CYS A 72 -10.45 -39.78 -14.73
CA CYS A 72 -11.14 -40.69 -15.64
C CYS A 72 -12.02 -41.65 -14.83
N ARG A 73 -13.32 -41.64 -15.13
CA ARG A 73 -14.32 -42.53 -14.55
C ARG A 73 -14.14 -43.92 -15.17
N VAL A 74 -13.63 -44.89 -14.41
CA VAL A 74 -13.66 -46.31 -14.78
C VAL A 74 -14.98 -46.90 -14.29
N THR A 75 -15.84 -47.29 -15.23
CA THR A 75 -17.00 -48.15 -14.99
C THR A 75 -16.55 -49.61 -14.96
N VAL A 76 -16.95 -50.34 -13.91
CA VAL A 76 -16.93 -51.81 -13.84
C VAL A 76 -18.35 -52.31 -14.07
#